data_AF-A0A7C3US91-F1
#
_entry.id   AF-A0A7C3US91-F1
#
_cell.length_a   1.000
_cell.length_b   1.000
_cell.length_c   1.000
_cell.angle_alpha   90.00
_cell.angle_beta   90.00
_cell.angle_gamma   90.00
#
_symmetry.space_group_name_H-M   'P 1'
#
loop_
_entity.id
_entity.type
_entity.pdbx_description
1 polymer ?
#
loop_
_entity_poly.entity_id
_entity_poly.type
_entity_poly.pdbx_seq_one_letter_code
_entity_poly.pdbx_strand_id
1 'polypeptide(L)' 'MEEYAPLHLAESWDRVGWQIGDPGLPVGRVIVALDVHREVVEECRSGDLIVAHHPLFFQPL' A
#
# COMPACT_ATOMS: atom_id res chain seq x y z
N MET A 1 -9.26 -7.00 -2.49
CA MET A 1 -8.14 -6.56 -3.35
C MET A 1 -7.60 -7.73 -4.15
N GLU A 2 -7.09 -8.78 -3.48
CA GLU A 2 -6.45 -9.92 -4.16
C GLU A 2 -7.37 -10.75 -5.08
N GLU A 3 -8.70 -10.67 -4.90
CA GLU A 3 -9.66 -11.26 -5.86
C GLU A 3 -9.58 -10.58 -7.24
N TYR A 4 -9.38 -9.27 -7.29
CA TYR A 4 -9.30 -8.49 -8.53
C TYR A 4 -7.85 -8.32 -9.03
N ALA A 5 -6.89 -8.27 -8.12
CA ALA A 5 -5.47 -8.14 -8.42
C ALA A 5 -4.66 -9.15 -7.57
N PRO A 6 -4.61 -10.43 -7.96
CA PRO A 6 -3.87 -11.45 -7.23
C PRO A 6 -2.36 -11.19 -7.20
N LEU A 7 -1.73 -11.40 -6.03
CA LEU A 7 -0.29 -11.17 -5.87
C LEU A 7 0.58 -12.07 -6.75
N HIS A 8 0.09 -13.25 -7.13
CA HIS A 8 0.85 -14.19 -7.98
C HIS A 8 1.03 -13.72 -9.43
N LEU A 9 0.36 -12.64 -9.83
CA LEU A 9 0.55 -12.00 -11.12
C LEU A 9 1.75 -11.04 -11.13
N ALA A 10 2.28 -10.66 -9.95
CA ALA A 10 3.45 -9.82 -9.86
C ALA A 10 4.72 -10.57 -10.31
N GLU A 11 5.62 -9.86 -10.97
CA GLU A 11 6.91 -10.40 -11.37
C GLU A 11 7.76 -10.75 -10.15
N SER A 12 8.69 -11.70 -10.30
CA SER A 12 9.49 -12.21 -9.17
C SER A 12 10.40 -11.16 -8.52
N TRP A 13 10.69 -10.07 -9.24
CA TRP A 13 11.51 -8.96 -8.76
C TRP A 13 10.70 -7.87 -8.06
N ASP A 14 9.37 -7.90 -8.20
CA ASP A 14 8.49 -6.86 -7.68
C ASP A 14 8.25 -7.01 -6.17
N ARG A 15 7.94 -5.90 -5.50
CA ARG A 15 7.78 -5.81 -4.05
C ARG A 15 6.36 -5.36 -3.68
N VAL A 16 5.39 -6.18 -4.07
CA VAL A 16 3.96 -5.95 -3.83
C VAL A 16 3.49 -6.50 -2.47
N GLY A 17 2.28 -6.11 -2.08
CA GLY A 17 1.64 -6.56 -0.85
C GLY A 17 1.76 -5.55 0.30
N TRP A 18 1.60 -6.03 1.52
CA TRP A 18 1.61 -5.18 2.71
C TRP A 18 3.03 -4.76 3.09
N GLN A 19 3.30 -3.46 3.17
CA GLN A 19 4.64 -2.94 3.45
C GLN A 19 4.81 -2.33 4.84
N ILE A 20 3.78 -1.68 5.39
CA ILE A 20 3.87 -0.95 6.67
C ILE A 20 2.53 -0.93 7.39
N GLY A 21 2.56 -0.99 8.73
CA GLY A 21 1.38 -0.96 9.59
C GLY A 21 0.86 -2.35 9.97
N ASP A 22 -0.28 -2.40 10.65
CA ASP A 22 -0.93 -3.63 11.11
C ASP A 22 -2.17 -3.93 10.24
N PRO A 23 -2.20 -5.04 9.48
CA PRO A 23 -3.32 -5.40 8.62
C PRO A 23 -4.57 -5.86 9.39
N GLY A 24 -4.45 -6.08 10.71
CA GLY A 24 -5.58 -6.42 11.58
C GLY A 24 -6.37 -5.20 12.08
N LEU A 25 -5.88 -3.98 11.85
CA LEU A 25 -6.58 -2.77 12.28
C LEU A 25 -7.79 -2.47 11.40
N PRO A 26 -8.89 -1.95 11.98
CA PRO A 26 -10.05 -1.54 11.20
C PRO A 26 -9.69 -0.36 10.29
N VAL A 27 -10.07 -0.47 9.02
CA VAL A 27 -9.85 0.57 8.01
C VAL A 27 -11.11 1.42 7.86
N GLY A 28 -10.99 2.72 8.10
CA GLY A 28 -12.10 3.69 7.97
C GLY A 28 -12.19 4.34 6.59
N ARG A 29 -11.04 4.58 5.95
CA ARG A 29 -10.94 5.20 4.62
C ARG A 29 -9.76 4.60 3.85
N VAL A 30 -9.93 4.45 2.54
CA VAL A 30 -8.87 4.02 1.62
C VAL A 30 -8.47 5.18 0.73
N ILE A 31 -7.17 5.46 0.65
CA ILE A 31 -6.56 6.41 -0.27
C ILE A 31 -5.84 5.59 -1.35
N VAL A 32 -6.19 5.85 -2.62
CA VAL A 32 -5.53 5.20 -3.77
C VAL A 32 -4.56 6.19 -4.39
N ALA A 33 -3.30 5.78 -4.53
CA ALA A 33 -2.22 6.63 -5.04
C ALA A 33 -1.37 5.91 -6.10
N LEU A 34 -0.69 6.69 -6.94
CA LEU A 34 0.38 6.17 -7.79
C LEU A 34 1.66 5.99 -6.94
N ASP A 35 2.07 7.07 -6.29
CA ASP A 35 3.25 7.17 -5.42
C ASP A 35 2.86 7.62 -4.01
N VAL A 36 3.63 7.19 -3.01
CA VAL A 36 3.44 7.62 -1.61
C VAL A 36 4.37 8.81 -1.31
N HIS A 37 3.98 9.99 -1.80
CA HIS A 37 4.65 11.25 -1.48
C HIS A 37 4.19 11.83 -0.12
N ARG A 38 4.90 12.87 0.34
CA ARG A 38 4.62 13.53 1.62
C ARG A 38 3.17 14.00 1.72
N GLU A 39 2.64 14.57 0.65
CA GLU A 39 1.29 15.10 0.58
C GLU A 39 0.23 14.00 0.80
N VAL A 40 0.45 12.81 0.21
CA VAL A 40 -0.44 11.65 0.41
C VAL A 40 -0.43 11.19 1.86
N VAL A 41 0.75 11.19 2.49
CA VAL A 41 0.90 10.83 3.91
C VAL A 41 0.25 11.87 4.82
N GLU A 42 0.38 13.16 4.51
CA GLU A 42 -0.21 14.26 5.28
C GLU A 42 -1.75 14.30 5.17
N GLU A 43 -2.33 13.80 4.08
CA GLU A 43 -3.79 13.61 3.94
C GLU A 43 -4.34 12.42 4.74
N CYS A 44 -3.47 11.47 5.09
CA CYS A 44 -3.80 10.23 5.78
C CYS A 44 -4.10 10.50 7.27
N ARG A 45 -5.15 9.88 7.79
CA ARG A 45 -5.54 9.96 9.21
C ARG A 45 -5.35 8.60 9.89
N SER A 46 -5.40 8.58 11.22
CA SER A 46 -5.36 7.33 11.98
C SER A 46 -6.50 6.41 11.56
N GLY A 47 -6.18 5.17 11.20
CA GLY A 47 -7.15 4.17 10.71
C GLY A 47 -7.39 4.22 9.20
N ASP A 48 -6.65 5.03 8.46
CA ASP A 48 -6.71 5.04 6.99
C ASP A 48 -5.71 4.03 6.40
N LEU A 49 -6.05 3.50 5.22
CA LEU A 49 -5.21 2.62 4.42
C LEU A 49 -4.79 3.33 3.13
N ILE A 50 -3.49 3.36 2.83
CA ILE A 50 -2.98 3.78 1.53
C ILE A 50 -2.74 2.53 0.67
N VAL A 51 -3.33 2.50 -0.51
CA VAL A 51 -3.04 1.51 -1.56
C VAL A 51 -2.34 2.23 -2.70
N ALA A 52 -1.05 1.95 -2.88
CA ALA A 52 -0.22 2.58 -3.90
C ALA A 52 0.19 1.59 -5.00
N HIS A 53 0.39 2.10 -6.22
CA HIS A 53 0.93 1.29 -7.32
C HIS A 53 2.43 1.08 -7.18
N HIS A 54 3.21 2.15 -6.98
CA HIS A 54 4.64 2.04 -6.74
C HIS A 54 4.91 1.66 -5.27
N PRO A 55 5.73 0.63 -5.01
CA PRO A 55 6.05 0.23 -3.65
C PRO A 55 6.86 1.32 -2.94
N LEU A 56 6.44 1.67 -1.72
CA LEU A 56 7.17 2.62 -0.87
C LEU A 56 8.58 2.11 -0.56
N PHE A 57 8.71 0.82 -0.25
CA PHE A 57 9.98 0.14 -0.08
C PHE A 57 10.21 -0.83 -1.24
N PHE A 58 10.89 -0.37 -2.29
CA PHE A 58 11.33 -1.24 -3.39
C PHE A 58 12.59 -2.03 -3.02
N GLN A 59 13.44 -1.47 -2.15
CA GLN A 59 14.59 -2.13 -1.55
C GLN A 59 14.41 -2.20 -0.03
N PRO A 60 15.04 -3.17 0.65
CA PRO A 60 15.10 -3.20 2.10
C PRO A 60 15.70 -1.90 2.67
N LEU A 61 15.20 -1.48 3.83
CA LEU A 61 15.72 -0.35 4.62
C LEU A 61 17.09 -0.65 5.22
#